data_AF-A0A930FH76-F1
#
_entry.id   AF-A0A930FH76-F1
#
_cell.length_a   1.000
_cell.length_b   1.000
_cell.length_c   1.000
_cell.angle_alpha   90.00
_cell.angle_beta   90.00
_cell.angle_gamma   90.00
#
_symmetry.space_group_name_H-M   'P 1'
#
loop_
_entity.id
_entity.type
_entity.pdbx_description
1 polymer ?
#
loop_
_entity_poly.entity_id
_entity_poly.type
_entity_poly.pdbx_seq_one_letter_code
_entity_poly.pdbx_strand_id
1 'polypeptide(L)'
;MKLDYLGGTEFLINQGDEFYRMNSDTELLGRFLRIKHQHRFLEIGCNTGAILLYASLRKPKELVGVDLFSEVFELTRQNLERYRVDAQLHACRIQDYKD
;
A
#
# COMPACT_ATOMS: atom_id res chain seq x y z
N MET A 1 -9.32 -18.16 0.03
CA MET A 1 -8.52 -16.91 -0.04
C MET A 1 -7.07 -17.31 -0.23
N LYS A 2 -6.47 -16.98 -1.37
CA LYS A 2 -5.05 -17.24 -1.65
C LYS A 2 -4.23 -16.05 -1.16
N LEU A 3 -3.14 -16.31 -0.44
CA LEU A 3 -2.18 -15.27 -0.06
C LEU A 3 -0.93 -15.43 -0.93
N ASP A 4 -0.42 -14.31 -1.44
CA ASP A 4 0.81 -14.26 -2.20
C ASP A 4 1.90 -13.54 -1.40
N TYR A 5 3.13 -14.00 -1.55
CA TYR A 5 4.29 -13.48 -0.84
C TYR A 5 4.77 -12.16 -1.41
N LEU A 6 4.91 -11.15 -0.54
CA LEU A 6 5.47 -9.86 -0.89
C LEU A 6 7.00 -9.91 -0.76
N GLY A 7 7.69 -10.01 -1.90
CA GLY A 7 9.11 -10.32 -2.00
C GLY A 7 10.05 -9.49 -1.11
N GLY A 8 10.94 -10.17 -0.38
CA GLY A 8 11.92 -9.51 0.48
C GLY A 8 11.34 -8.91 1.76
N THR A 9 10.14 -9.31 2.15
CA THR A 9 9.48 -8.96 3.42
C THR A 9 9.00 -10.22 4.14
N GLU A 10 8.28 -10.06 5.26
CA GLU A 10 7.55 -11.16 5.93
C GLU A 10 6.04 -11.13 5.59
N PHE A 11 5.63 -10.28 4.63
CA PHE A 11 4.22 -10.04 4.33
C PHE A 11 3.67 -11.05 3.30
N LEU A 12 2.43 -11.45 3.55
CA LEU A 12 1.57 -12.28 2.73
C LEU A 12 0.29 -11.47 2.50
N ILE A 13 0.01 -11.12 1.25
CA ILE A 13 -1.13 -10.26 0.92
C ILE A 13 -2.17 -11.03 0.12
N ASN A 14 -3.44 -10.68 0.32
CA ASN A 14 -4.52 -11.06 -0.57
C ASN A 14 -4.50 -10.09 -1.77
N GLN A 15 -4.49 -10.61 -2.98
CA GLN A 15 -4.45 -9.79 -4.19
C GLN A 15 -5.81 -9.65 -4.89
N GLY A 16 -6.84 -10.34 -4.38
CA GLY A 16 -8.14 -10.40 -5.03
C GLY A 16 -8.08 -10.98 -6.45
N ASP A 17 -9.23 -10.97 -7.12
CA ASP A 17 -9.38 -11.48 -8.48
C ASP A 17 -9.75 -10.39 -9.50
N GLU A 18 -10.22 -9.22 -9.02
CA GLU A 18 -10.79 -8.16 -9.86
C GLU A 18 -9.77 -7.10 -10.32
N PHE A 19 -8.77 -6.78 -9.49
CA PHE A 19 -7.83 -5.67 -9.73
C PHE A 19 -6.41 -6.15 -10.04
N TYR A 20 -5.53 -5.22 -10.43
CA TYR A 20 -4.14 -5.53 -10.77
C TYR A 20 -3.40 -6.20 -9.61
N ARG A 21 -2.58 -7.19 -9.94
CA ARG A 21 -1.72 -7.91 -9.00
C ARG A 21 -0.32 -7.33 -8.98
N MET A 22 0.36 -7.47 -7.85
CA MET A 22 1.77 -7.14 -7.72
C MET A 22 2.61 -8.00 -8.67
N ASN A 23 3.70 -7.42 -9.14
CA ASN A 23 4.68 -8.08 -9.98
C ASN A 23 6.10 -7.74 -9.49
N SER A 24 7.11 -8.14 -10.25
CA SER A 24 8.51 -7.84 -9.92
C SER A 24 8.79 -6.34 -9.79
N ASP A 25 8.12 -5.48 -10.56
CA ASP A 25 8.30 -4.03 -10.49
C ASP A 25 7.78 -3.49 -9.15
N THR A 26 6.67 -4.02 -8.63
CA THR A 26 6.16 -3.68 -7.29
C THR A 26 7.20 -4.01 -6.20
N GLU A 27 7.84 -5.18 -6.29
CA GLU A 27 8.91 -5.56 -5.36
C GLU A 27 10.11 -4.62 -5.47
N LEU A 28 10.62 -4.41 -6.68
CA LEU A 28 11.79 -3.57 -6.91
C LEU A 28 11.56 -2.14 -6.42
N LEU A 29 10.38 -1.56 -6.71
CA LEU A 29 10.00 -0.24 -6.23
C LEU A 29 9.92 -0.20 -4.70
N GLY A 30 9.22 -1.16 -4.08
CA GLY A 30 9.06 -1.24 -2.62
C GLY A 30 10.39 -1.34 -1.88
N ARG A 31 11.32 -2.15 -2.39
CA ARG A 31 12.67 -2.30 -1.83
C ARG A 31 13.54 -1.07 -2.08
N PHE A 32 13.32 -0.36 -3.19
CA PHE A 32 14.02 0.88 -3.53
C PHE A 32 13.64 2.08 -2.65
N LEU A 33 12.46 2.04 -1.99
CA LEU A 33 11.99 3.13 -1.13
C LEU A 33 13.02 3.54 -0.07
N ARG A 34 13.32 4.85 -0.03
CA ARG A 34 14.17 5.49 0.98
C ARG A 34 13.35 6.50 1.77
N ILE A 35 12.85 6.07 2.92
CA ILE A 35 11.97 6.85 3.80
C ILE A 35 12.62 6.96 5.18
N LYS A 36 12.50 8.11 5.85
CA LYS A 36 12.98 8.32 7.23
C LYS A 36 11.80 8.35 8.20
N HIS A 37 12.07 8.11 9.48
CA HIS A 37 11.04 8.01 10.52
C HIS A 37 10.11 9.23 10.66
N GLN A 38 10.57 10.43 10.30
CA GLN A 38 9.77 11.67 10.36
C GLN A 38 9.09 12.04 9.03
N HIS A 39 9.32 11.24 7.98
CA HIS A 39 8.68 11.51 6.70
C HIS A 39 7.23 11.07 6.73
N ARG A 40 6.42 11.78 5.95
CA ARG A 40 5.12 11.33 5.49
C ARG A 40 5.26 10.73 4.10
N PHE A 41 4.59 9.61 3.87
CA PHE A 41 4.63 8.91 2.59
C PHE A 41 3.23 8.89 1.97
N LEU A 42 3.14 9.33 0.72
CA LEU A 42 1.92 9.33 -0.08
C LEU A 42 2.07 8.32 -1.21
N GLU A 43 1.17 7.34 -1.27
CA GLU A 43 1.01 6.43 -2.39
C GLU A 43 -0.17 6.87 -3.26
N ILE A 44 0.05 6.92 -4.58
CA ILE A 44 -0.97 7.25 -5.57
C ILE A 44 -1.24 5.99 -6.39
N GLY A 45 -2.45 5.47 -6.29
CA GLY A 45 -2.84 4.13 -6.74
C GLY A 45 -2.42 3.09 -5.71
N CYS A 46 -3.33 2.75 -4.79
CA CYS A 46 -3.05 1.86 -3.66
C CYS A 46 -3.35 0.40 -3.97
N ASN A 47 -4.43 0.12 -4.71
CA ASN A 47 -4.87 -1.23 -5.03
C ASN A 47 -4.80 -2.19 -3.82
N THR A 48 -3.85 -3.14 -3.78
CA THR A 48 -3.72 -4.13 -2.70
C THR A 48 -3.06 -3.59 -1.43
N GLY A 49 -2.47 -2.39 -1.47
CA GLY A 49 -1.67 -1.80 -0.39
C GLY A 49 -0.25 -2.33 -0.31
N ALA A 50 0.24 -3.00 -1.36
CA ALA A 50 1.58 -3.60 -1.38
C ALA A 50 2.70 -2.57 -1.11
N ILE A 51 2.64 -1.39 -1.72
CA ILE A 51 3.66 -0.35 -1.54
C ILE A 51 3.52 0.33 -0.15
N LEU A 52 2.30 0.54 0.35
CA LEU A 52 2.05 1.01 1.73
C LEU A 52 2.70 0.06 2.76
N LEU A 53 2.57 -1.26 2.55
CA LEU A 53 3.23 -2.27 3.38
C LEU A 53 4.76 -2.16 3.28
N TYR A 54 5.34 -2.08 2.08
CA TYR A 54 6.79 -1.84 1.95
C TYR A 54 7.24 -0.55 2.65
N ALA A 55 6.49 0.54 2.52
CA ALA A 55 6.79 1.81 3.15
C ALA A 55 6.74 1.70 4.68
N SER A 56 5.82 0.92 5.25
CA SER A 56 5.68 0.70 6.69
C SER A 56 6.92 0.12 7.35
N LEU A 57 7.71 -0.70 6.63
CA LEU A 57 8.98 -1.27 7.12
C LEU A 57 10.00 -0.19 7.49
N ARG A 58 9.86 1.03 6.92
CA ARG A 58 10.72 2.17 7.21
C ARG A 58 10.22 3.03 8.37
N LYS A 59 9.07 2.67 8.96
CA LYS A 59 8.41 3.34 10.08
C LYS A 59 8.25 4.85 9.86
N PRO A 60 7.66 5.32 8.75
CA PRO A 60 7.36 6.75 8.58
C PRO A 60 6.43 7.26 9.68
N LYS A 61 6.34 8.58 9.82
CA LYS A 61 5.41 9.23 10.74
C LYS A 61 3.97 8.98 10.31
N GLU A 62 3.74 8.93 9.00
CA GLU A 62 2.40 8.82 8.43
C GLU A 62 2.47 8.13 7.05
N LEU A 63 1.49 7.26 6.81
CA LEU A 63 1.19 6.63 5.53
C LEU A 63 -0.14 7.14 5.02
N VAL A 64 -0.16 7.56 3.76
CA VAL A 64 -1.38 8.00 3.07
C VAL A 64 -1.48 7.26 1.75
N GLY A 65 -2.67 6.74 1.47
CA GLY A 65 -3.02 6.13 0.21
C GLY A 65 -4.14 6.92 -0.48
N VAL A 66 -3.93 7.25 -1.75
CA VAL A 66 -4.96 7.83 -2.62
C VAL A 66 -5.22 6.88 -3.77
N ASP A 67 -6.48 6.54 -4.00
CA ASP A 67 -6.90 5.75 -5.16
C ASP A 67 -8.17 6.37 -5.76
N LEU A 68 -8.38 6.16 -7.06
CA LEU A 68 -9.55 6.66 -7.77
C LEU A 68 -10.81 5.87 -7.39
N PHE A 69 -10.66 4.58 -7.12
CA PHE A 69 -11.77 3.65 -6.88
C PHE A 69 -11.86 3.28 -5.41
N SER A 70 -12.98 3.59 -4.78
CA SER A 70 -13.22 3.28 -3.35
C SER A 70 -13.19 1.77 -3.04
N GLU A 71 -13.51 0.96 -4.03
CA GLU A 71 -13.66 -0.48 -4.00
C GLU A 71 -12.33 -1.19 -3.68
N VAL A 72 -11.19 -0.57 -4.02
CA VAL A 72 -9.88 -1.15 -3.70
C VAL A 72 -9.61 -1.17 -2.19
N PHE A 73 -10.20 -0.23 -1.44
CA PHE A 73 -9.83 -0.02 -0.04
C PHE A 73 -10.32 -1.09 0.90
N GLU A 74 -11.32 -1.89 0.52
CA GLU A 74 -11.67 -3.06 1.31
C GLU A 74 -10.49 -4.04 1.35
N LEU A 75 -9.91 -4.35 0.20
CA LEU A 75 -8.75 -5.22 0.10
C LEU A 75 -7.48 -4.58 0.69
N THR A 76 -7.25 -3.29 0.40
CA THR A 76 -6.13 -2.53 0.98
C THR A 76 -6.17 -2.61 2.51
N ARG A 77 -7.32 -2.31 3.13
CA ARG A 77 -7.47 -2.33 4.60
C ARG A 77 -7.22 -3.72 5.17
N GLN A 78 -7.81 -4.76 4.58
CA GLN A 78 -7.59 -6.14 5.04
C GLN A 78 -6.10 -6.52 5.06
N ASN A 79 -5.34 -6.11 4.03
CA ASN A 79 -3.89 -6.38 3.97
C ASN A 79 -3.09 -5.55 4.99
N LEU A 80 -3.45 -4.29 5.21
CA LEU A 80 -2.79 -3.42 6.19
C LEU A 80 -3.08 -3.86 7.64
N GLU A 81 -4.34 -4.15 7.95
CA GLU A 81 -4.80 -4.58 9.27
C GLU A 81 -4.15 -5.90 9.70
N ARG A 82 -3.93 -6.84 8.76
CA ARG A 82 -3.20 -8.09 9.01
C ARG A 82 -1.83 -7.85 9.67
N TYR A 83 -1.20 -6.73 9.36
CA TYR A 83 0.12 -6.35 9.86
C TYR A 83 0.09 -5.16 10.82
N ARG A 84 -1.10 -4.72 11.25
CA ARG A 84 -1.30 -3.56 12.14
C ARG A 84 -0.62 -2.30 11.60
N VAL A 85 -0.75 -2.08 10.31
CA VAL A 85 -0.24 -0.89 9.63
C VAL A 85 -1.40 0.09 9.45
N ASP A 86 -1.27 1.28 10.03
CA ASP A 86 -2.27 2.35 9.86
C ASP A 86 -1.91 3.22 8.65
N ALA A 87 -2.90 3.49 7.79
CA ALA A 87 -2.79 4.44 6.70
C ALA A 87 -4.10 5.21 6.50
N GLN A 88 -4.00 6.49 6.14
CA GLN A 88 -5.15 7.29 5.73
C GLN A 88 -5.48 7.01 4.27
N LEU A 89 -6.70 6.57 3.97
CA LEU A 89 -7.09 6.14 2.62
C LEU A 89 -8.16 7.08 2.04
N HIS A 90 -7.88 7.66 0.87
CA HIS A 90 -8.71 8.68 0.24
C HIS A 90 -9.16 8.22 -1.16
N ALA A 91 -10.47 8.09 -1.36
CA ALA A 91 -11.06 7.79 -2.66
C ALA A 91 -11.28 9.09 -3.42
N CYS A 92 -10.30 9.51 -4.23
CA CYS A 92 -10.40 10.75 -4.98
C CYS A 92 -9.48 10.74 -6.21
N ARG A 93 -9.78 11.63 -7.15
CA ARG A 93 -8.80 11.97 -8.19
C ARG A 93 -7.62 12.65 -7.51
N ILE A 94 -6.40 12.29 -7.90
CA ILE A 94 -5.20 12.88 -7.29
C ILE A 94 -5.15 14.40 -7.45
N GLN A 95 -5.76 14.94 -8.51
CA GLN A 95 -5.86 16.39 -8.75
C GLN A 95 -6.75 17.11 -7.72
N ASP A 96 -7.64 16.38 -7.04
CA ASP A 96 -8.53 16.92 -6.01
C ASP A 96 -8.03 16.63 -4.58
N TYR A 97 -6.99 15.80 -4.44
CA TYR A 97 -6.40 15.49 -3.14
C TYR A 97 -5.83 16.76 -2.50
N LYS A 98 -6.18 16.98 -1.23
CA LYS A 98 -5.69 18.12 -0.44
C LYS A 98 -5.00 17.58 0.79
N ASP A 99 -3.81 18.12 1.01
CA ASP A 99 -2.95 17.82 2.15
C ASP A 99 -3.20 18.78 3.32
#